data_AF-A0A969EKG1-F1
#
_entry.id   AF-A0A969EKG1-F1
#
_cell.length_a   1.000
_cell.length_b   1.000
_cell.length_c   1.000
_cell.angle_alpha   90.00
_cell.angle_beta   90.00
_cell.angle_gamma   90.00
#
_symmetry.space_group_name_H-M   'P 1'
#
loop_
_entity.id
_entity.type
_entity.pdbx_description
1 polymer ?
#
loop_
_entity_poly.entity_id
_entity_poly.type
_entity_poly.pdbx_seq_one_letter_code
_entity_poly.pdbx_strand_id
1 'polypeptide(L)' 'VVPEGVEAVVPYRGHVREILYQMVGGLRSGLSYGGARNIAELQENAEFIQITPAGIRESSHHDVRKI' A
#
# COMPACT_ATOMS: atom_id res chain seq x y z
N VAL A 1 -23.91 14.87 21.25
CA VAL A 1 -23.02 14.58 20.11
C VAL A 1 -21.95 13.63 20.61
N VAL A 2 -21.83 12.47 19.99
CA VAL A 2 -20.84 11.45 20.38
C VAL A 2 -19.56 11.74 19.59
N PRO A 3 -18.37 11.73 20.20
CA PRO A 3 -17.14 11.91 19.45
C PRO A 3 -16.88 10.70 18.53
N GLU A 4 -16.70 10.96 17.23
CA GLU A 4 -16.44 9.94 16.19
C GLU A 4 -14.96 9.91 15.75
N GLY A 5 -14.09 10.69 16.40
CA GLY A 5 -12.68 10.82 16.03
C GLY A 5 -11.79 11.27 17.17
N VAL A 6 -10.48 11.25 16.90
CA VAL A 6 -9.41 11.66 17.82
C VAL A 6 -8.52 12.71 17.15
N GLU A 7 -7.97 13.63 17.95
CA GLU A 7 -6.97 14.59 17.48
C GLU A 7 -5.58 13.96 17.50
N ALA A 8 -4.83 14.12 16.40
CA ALA A 8 -3.46 13.64 16.31
C ALA A 8 -2.63 14.54 15.38
N VAL A 9 -1.34 14.63 15.67
CA VAL A 9 -0.36 15.33 14.82
C VAL A 9 0.40 14.30 13.99
N VAL A 10 0.60 14.60 12.71
CA VAL A 10 1.42 13.79 11.81
C VAL A 10 2.65 14.58 11.34
N PRO A 11 3.83 13.94 11.18
CA PRO A 11 5.01 14.62 10.67
C PRO A 11 4.80 15.18 9.27
N TYR A 12 5.45 16.30 8.96
CA TYR A 12 5.54 16.81 7.59
C TYR A 12 6.27 15.82 6.69
N ARG A 13 5.68 15.50 5.53
CA ARG A 13 6.16 14.44 4.62
C ARG A 13 6.83 14.95 3.35
N GLY A 14 7.19 16.23 3.29
CA GLY A 14 7.82 16.83 2.11
C GLY A 14 6.80 17.24 1.03
N HIS A 15 7.30 17.42 -0.19
CA HIS A 15 6.49 17.94 -1.29
C HIS A 15 5.53 16.87 -1.84
N VAL A 16 4.28 17.25 -2.11
CA VAL A 16 3.22 16.34 -2.57
C VAL A 16 3.62 15.52 -3.81
N ARG A 17 4.38 16.14 -4.73
CA ARG A 17 4.92 15.47 -5.94
C ARG A 17 5.72 14.21 -5.62
N GLU A 18 6.51 14.20 -4.55
CA GLU A 18 7.36 13.05 -4.19
C GLU A 18 6.52 11.88 -3.69
N ILE A 19 5.51 12.18 -2.88
CA ILE A 19 4.56 11.18 -2.38
C ILE A 19 3.76 10.59 -3.55
N LEU A 20 3.25 11.44 -4.44
CA LEU A 20 2.50 10.98 -5.62
C LEU A 20 3.36 10.14 -6.56
N TYR A 21 4.64 10.49 -6.73
CA TYR A 21 5.56 9.69 -7.53
C TYR A 21 5.70 8.27 -6.99
N GLN A 22 5.86 8.11 -5.67
CA GLN A 22 5.93 6.79 -5.03
C GLN A 22 4.61 6.02 -5.13
N MET A 23 3.47 6.69 -4.90
CA MET A 23 2.14 6.07 -5.02
C MET A 23 1.87 5.56 -6.44
N VAL A 24 2.18 6.36 -7.46
CA VAL A 24 2.03 5.97 -8.86
C VAL A 24 3.02 4.86 -9.23
N GLY A 25 4.25 4.91 -8.71
CA GLY A 25 5.23 3.84 -8.87
C GLY A 25 4.73 2.50 -8.31
N GLY A 26 4.19 2.51 -7.09
CA GLY A 26 3.57 1.33 -6.46
C GLY A 26 2.39 0.80 -7.26
N LEU A 27 1.48 1.67 -7.73
CA LEU A 27 0.36 1.28 -8.57
C LEU A 27 0.83 0.61 -9.86
N ARG A 28 1.82 1.17 -10.56
CA ARG A 28 2.38 0.58 -11.79
C ARG A 28 3.03 -0.78 -11.54
N SER A 29 3.73 -0.94 -10.42
CA SER A 29 4.25 -2.25 -10.02
C SER A 29 3.13 -3.26 -9.81
N GLY A 30 2.04 -2.85 -9.13
CA GLY A 30 0.84 -3.67 -8.95
C GLY A 30 0.17 -4.07 -10.27
N LEU A 31 0.02 -3.13 -11.21
CA LEU A 31 -0.49 -3.40 -12.56
C LEU A 31 0.35 -4.49 -13.26
N SER A 32 1.68 -4.42 -13.15
CA SER A 32 2.57 -5.43 -13.74
C SER A 32 2.39 -6.81 -13.13
N TYR A 33 2.28 -6.93 -11.80
CA TYR A 33 2.07 -8.22 -11.14
C TYR A 33 0.68 -8.79 -11.44
N GLY A 34 -0.33 -7.94 -11.56
CA GLY A 34 -1.69 -8.30 -11.95
C GLY A 34 -1.89 -8.52 -13.45
N GLY A 35 -0.83 -8.46 -14.27
CA GLY A 35 -0.92 -8.68 -15.71
C GLY A 35 -1.79 -7.67 -16.46
N ALA A 36 -1.94 -6.45 -15.93
CA ALA A 36 -2.86 -5.43 -16.43
C ALA A 36 -2.11 -4.22 -17.01
N ARG A 37 -2.64 -3.63 -18.08
CA ARG A 37 -2.11 -2.41 -18.71
C ARG A 37 -2.76 -1.14 -18.18
N ASN A 38 -3.91 -1.26 -17.52
CA ASN A 38 -4.67 -0.15 -16.97
C ASN A 38 -5.50 -0.60 -15.76
N ILE A 39 -6.17 0.36 -15.11
CA ILE A 39 -6.93 0.11 -13.87
C ILE A 39 -8.13 -0.81 -14.12
N ALA A 40 -8.83 -0.66 -15.25
CA ALA A 40 -9.98 -1.50 -15.56
C ALA A 40 -9.58 -2.96 -15.75
N GLU A 41 -8.51 -3.21 -16.52
CA GLU A 41 -7.93 -4.55 -16.67
C GLU A 41 -7.49 -5.15 -15.32
N LEU A 42 -6.93 -4.33 -14.41
CA LEU A 42 -6.56 -4.83 -13.08
C LEU A 42 -7.80 -5.22 -12.26
N GLN A 43 -8.87 -4.42 -12.32
CA GLN A 43 -10.12 -4.71 -11.62
C GLN A 43 -10.81 -5.98 -12.16
N GLU A 44 -10.66 -6.27 -13.45
CA GLU A 44 -11.20 -7.48 -14.07
C GLU A 44 -10.33 -8.72 -13.81
N ASN A 45 -9.00 -8.57 -13.81
CA ASN A 45 -8.06 -9.70 -13.79
C ASN A 45 -7.52 -10.05 -12.39
N ALA A 46 -7.55 -9.12 -11.43
CA ALA A 46 -6.90 -9.33 -10.15
C ALA A 46 -7.61 -10.41 -9.31
N GLU A 47 -6.85 -11.40 -8.87
CA GLU A 47 -7.27 -12.39 -7.89
C GLU A 47 -6.60 -12.13 -6.54
N PHE A 48 -7.37 -12.34 -5.47
CA PHE A 48 -6.90 -12.14 -4.11
C PHE A 48 -7.05 -13.43 -3.31
N ILE A 49 -6.10 -13.65 -2.41
CA ILE A 49 -6.12 -14.76 -1.46
C ILE A 49 -6.17 -14.23 -0.03
N GLN A 50 -6.92 -14.93 0.82
CA GLN A 50 -6.93 -14.64 2.25
C GLN A 50 -5.65 -15.14 2.91
N ILE A 51 -5.01 -14.28 3.70
CA ILE A 51 -3.80 -14.62 4.47
C ILE A 51 -4.09 -14.66 5.97
N THR A 52 -3.29 -15.43 6.69
CA THR A 52 -3.35 -15.50 8.16
C THR A 52 -2.58 -14.34 8.79
N PRO A 53 -2.73 -14.07 10.10
CA PRO A 53 -1.88 -13.11 10.80
C PRO A 53 -0.39 -13.40 10.69
N ALA A 54 0.00 -14.68 10.58
CA ALA A 54 1.38 -15.07 10.33
C ALA A 54 1.86 -14.63 8.94
N GLY A 55 1.01 -14.77 7.91
CA GLY A 55 1.29 -14.28 6.55
C GLY A 55 1.42 -12.75 6.48
N ILE A 56 0.69 -12.00 7.30
CA ILE A 56 0.86 -10.54 7.41
C ILE A 56 2.25 -10.21 7.95
N ARG A 57 2.69 -10.90 9.00
CA ARG A 57 4.02 -10.71 9.58
C ARG A 57 5.12 -11.05 8.57
N GLU A 58 4.93 -12.12 7.80
CA GLU A 58 5.84 -12.54 6.73
C GLU A 58 5.89 -11.53 5.57
N SER A 59 4.77 -10.89 5.24
CA SER A 59 4.71 -9.89 4.16
C SER A 59 5.39 -8.56 4.53
N SER A 60 5.50 -8.27 5.83
CA SER A 60 6.23 -7.10 6.33
C SER A 60 7.73 -7.37 6.36
N HIS A 61 8.54 -6.32 6.50
CA HIS A 61 9.95 -6.50 6.82
C HIS A 61 10.06 -7.21 8.19
N HIS A 62 10.71 -8.37 8.23
CA HIS A 62 10.98 -9.14 9.45
C HIS A 62 12.38 -9.77 9.40
N ASP A 63 12.89 -10.18 10.57
CA ASP A 63 14.19 -10.84 10.76
C ASP A 63 15.41 -10.10 10.18
N VAL A 64 15.32 -8.78 10.08
CA VAL A 64 16.41 -7.89 9.67
C VAL A 64 16.88 -7.03 10.83
N ARG A 65 18.20 -6.95 11.04
CA ARG A 65 18.79 -5.95 11.94
C ARG A 65 18.89 -4.64 11.16
N LYS A 66 18.16 -3.61 11.61
CA LYS A 66 18.40 -2.25 11.11
C LYS A 66 19.83 -1.86 11.52
N ILE A 67 20.69 -1.72 10.53
CA ILE A 67 22.03 -1.15 10.67
C ILE A 67 21.90 0.36 10.66
#